data_AF-A0A067DNV3-F1
#
_entry.id   AF-A0A067DNV3-F1
#
_cell.length_a   1.000
_cell.length_b   1.000
_cell.length_c   1.000
_cell.angle_alpha   90.00
_cell.angle_beta   90.00
_cell.angle_gamma   90.00
#
_symmetry.space_group_name_H-M   'P 1'
#
loop_
_entity.id
_entity.type
_entity.pdbx_description
1 polymer ?
#
loop_
_entity_poly.entity_id
_entity_poly.type
_entity_poly.pdbx_seq_one_letter_code
_entity_poly.pdbx_strand_id
1 'polypeptide(L)'
;SQVPSTPSPKSGSKKLASPFRCLSLKKMEEPGEETEHLQKPETDPSHDIETAYVAQICLTWEALHCQYTQLSQQISCQPENPTCCNHSAQQLQQFQVLLQRFIENEPFEQGLRSEIYARARNVFPKLLQAPNIQGSGQKGKEQGEEESDFVVLVSDLIKILESTMLVFRIFLKMDKTKSSGVLNLFGNHSQNATPLHQIQCSLEKKEMRLKELHKRSKGGKKKSWPQTWDGIQLLFGIIDIKVMSRVLKMARVTKEQLFWCEEKMKKLDLSDGKLKRDPSPILFPC
;
A
#
# COMPACT_ATOMS: atom_id res chain seq x y z
N SER A 1 40.18 -44.85 -75.30
CA SER A 1 39.42 -44.66 -76.55
C SER A 1 38.00 -45.16 -76.38
N GLN A 2 37.04 -44.37 -76.88
CA GLN A 2 35.70 -44.74 -77.35
C GLN A 2 34.60 -45.16 -76.34
N VAL A 3 33.75 -44.16 -76.04
CA VAL A 3 32.25 -44.19 -76.11
C VAL A 3 31.83 -44.54 -77.57
N PRO A 4 30.61 -45.00 -77.98
CA PRO A 4 29.20 -44.94 -77.47
C PRO A 4 28.47 -46.33 -77.52
N SER A 5 27.17 -46.58 -77.27
CA SER A 5 25.92 -45.91 -77.69
C SER A 5 24.67 -46.52 -77.00
N THR A 6 23.67 -45.67 -76.73
CA THR A 6 22.22 -45.86 -76.42
C THR A 6 21.45 -46.65 -77.51
N PRO A 7 20.13 -47.06 -77.42
CA PRO A 7 18.93 -46.40 -76.79
C PRO A 7 17.78 -47.31 -76.19
N SER A 8 16.98 -46.85 -75.18
CA SER A 8 15.53 -46.39 -75.18
C SER A 8 14.40 -47.47 -75.14
N PRO A 9 13.10 -47.15 -74.88
CA PRO A 9 12.42 -46.35 -73.82
C PRO A 9 11.09 -46.98 -73.29
N LYS A 10 10.41 -46.34 -72.31
CA LYS A 10 8.92 -46.19 -72.10
C LYS A 10 8.65 -45.64 -70.68
N SER A 11 8.40 -44.33 -70.46
CA SER A 11 7.09 -43.61 -70.45
C SER A 11 5.99 -44.33 -69.66
N GLY A 12 5.27 -43.78 -68.66
CA GLY A 12 5.16 -42.43 -68.10
C GLY A 12 3.75 -42.22 -67.52
N SER A 13 3.59 -41.43 -66.44
CA SER A 13 2.40 -40.61 -66.05
C SER A 13 2.37 -40.37 -64.54
N LYS A 14 1.96 -39.23 -63.96
CA LYS A 14 1.52 -37.92 -64.45
C LYS A 14 1.57 -36.94 -63.26
N LYS A 15 1.87 -35.67 -63.55
CA LYS A 15 1.79 -34.47 -62.69
C LYS A 15 0.35 -34.02 -62.44
N LEU A 16 0.14 -33.26 -61.35
CA LEU A 16 -0.63 -32.00 -61.25
C LEU A 16 0.03 -31.21 -60.09
N ALA A 17 0.69 -30.04 -60.18
CA ALA A 17 0.47 -28.71 -60.79
C ALA A 17 -0.14 -27.65 -59.83
N SER A 18 0.78 -26.91 -59.18
CA SER A 18 0.82 -25.49 -58.74
C SER A 18 -0.13 -24.52 -59.48
N PRO A 19 -0.70 -23.43 -58.87
CA PRO A 19 -0.10 -22.07 -58.93
C PRO A 19 -0.54 -21.09 -57.78
N PHE A 20 0.14 -20.00 -57.40
CA PHE A 20 0.70 -18.89 -58.18
C PHE A 20 1.81 -18.14 -57.43
N ARG A 21 2.77 -17.67 -58.23
CA ARG A 21 3.87 -16.76 -57.92
C ARG A 21 3.73 -15.58 -58.90
N CYS A 22 3.63 -14.35 -58.39
CA CYS A 22 3.62 -13.07 -59.13
C CYS A 22 3.79 -11.97 -58.05
N LEU A 23 4.60 -10.90 -58.08
CA LEU A 23 5.47 -10.23 -59.05
C LEU A 23 6.49 -9.37 -58.27
N SER A 24 7.51 -8.87 -58.98
CA SER A 24 8.72 -8.17 -58.55
C SER A 24 8.58 -6.87 -57.72
N LEU A 25 9.63 -6.64 -56.91
CA LEU A 25 9.99 -5.41 -56.19
C LEU A 25 10.02 -4.18 -57.11
N LYS A 26 9.21 -3.17 -56.77
CA LYS A 26 9.41 -1.78 -57.17
C LYS A 26 9.86 -0.98 -55.95
N LYS A 27 11.03 -0.36 -56.05
CA LYS A 27 11.52 0.68 -55.12
C LYS A 27 10.78 1.99 -55.49
N MET A 28 10.04 2.57 -54.57
CA MET A 28 9.53 3.95 -54.68
C MET A 28 9.73 4.68 -53.34
N GLU A 29 9.94 5.98 -53.48
CA GLU A 29 10.34 7.00 -52.51
C GLU A 29 9.65 6.99 -51.14
N GLU A 30 10.39 7.49 -50.14
CA GLU A 30 9.86 8.01 -48.87
C GLU A 30 8.73 9.00 -49.12
N PRO A 31 7.63 8.87 -48.35
CA PRO A 31 6.87 10.00 -47.87
C PRO A 31 7.17 10.18 -46.39
N GLY A 32 7.64 11.37 -46.03
CA GLY A 32 7.64 11.84 -44.65
C GLY A 32 6.22 12.03 -44.12
N GLU A 33 6.20 12.44 -42.85
CA GLU A 33 5.05 12.81 -42.03
C GLU A 33 4.45 11.71 -41.14
N GLU A 34 4.76 11.91 -39.84
CA GLU A 34 3.82 11.81 -38.73
C GLU A 34 3.51 10.39 -38.23
N THR A 35 4.57 9.68 -37.85
CA THR A 35 4.45 8.92 -36.59
C THR A 35 4.26 9.94 -35.47
N GLU A 36 3.01 10.20 -35.11
CA GLU A 36 2.66 10.70 -33.79
C GLU A 36 3.46 9.89 -32.78
N HIS A 37 4.54 10.49 -32.28
CA HIS A 37 5.16 10.05 -31.05
C HIS A 37 4.03 10.12 -30.02
N LEU A 38 3.41 8.98 -29.73
CA LEU A 38 2.84 8.72 -28.42
C LEU A 38 4.02 8.87 -27.47
N GLN A 39 4.32 10.11 -27.09
CA GLN A 39 5.09 10.45 -25.91
C GLN A 39 4.30 9.82 -24.78
N LYS A 40 4.67 8.57 -24.46
CA LYS A 40 4.46 8.02 -23.14
C LYS A 40 4.89 9.16 -22.21
N PRO A 41 4.01 9.64 -21.31
CA PRO A 41 4.44 10.63 -20.34
C PRO A 41 5.74 10.09 -19.75
N GLU A 42 6.82 10.88 -19.77
CA GLU A 42 8.03 10.54 -19.05
C GLU A 42 7.65 10.45 -17.57
N THR A 43 7.17 9.28 -17.16
CA THR A 43 6.89 8.99 -15.77
C THR A 43 8.25 8.76 -15.16
N ASP A 44 8.76 9.77 -14.46
CA ASP A 44 9.97 9.65 -13.64
C ASP A 44 9.81 8.43 -12.72
N PRO A 45 10.68 7.40 -12.84
CA PRO A 45 10.64 6.19 -12.01
C PRO A 45 10.58 6.49 -10.50
N SER A 46 11.09 7.65 -10.08
CA SER A 46 11.06 8.12 -8.69
C SER A 46 9.62 8.35 -8.18
N HIS A 47 8.71 8.79 -9.06
CA HIS A 47 7.30 8.99 -8.73
C HIS A 47 6.54 7.66 -8.61
N ASP A 48 6.86 6.67 -9.42
CA ASP A 48 6.25 5.34 -9.33
C ASP A 48 6.66 4.65 -8.03
N ILE A 49 7.92 4.81 -7.62
CA ILE A 49 8.41 4.33 -6.33
C ILE A 49 7.68 5.00 -5.17
N GLU A 50 7.47 6.33 -5.22
CA GLU A 50 6.69 7.03 -4.20
C GLU A 50 5.23 6.56 -4.16
N THR A 51 4.59 6.40 -5.31
CA THR A 51 3.21 5.93 -5.41
C THR A 51 3.05 4.53 -4.83
N ALA A 52 3.93 3.60 -5.18
CA ALA A 52 3.94 2.24 -4.64
C ALA A 52 4.17 2.23 -3.13
N TYR A 53 5.09 3.07 -2.61
CA TYR A 53 5.33 3.22 -1.19
C TYR A 53 4.09 3.71 -0.43
N VAL A 54 3.44 4.77 -0.93
CA VAL A 54 2.25 5.34 -0.29
C VAL A 54 1.05 4.41 -0.39
N ALA A 55 0.85 3.74 -1.53
CA ALA A 55 -0.16 2.71 -1.69
C ALA A 55 0.02 1.60 -0.64
N GLN A 56 1.27 1.16 -0.42
CA GLN A 56 1.56 0.14 0.58
C GLN A 56 1.27 0.63 2.01
N ILE A 57 1.56 1.89 2.34
CA ILE A 57 1.17 2.50 3.62
C ILE A 57 -0.35 2.43 3.81
N CYS A 58 -1.11 2.87 2.80
CA CYS A 58 -2.57 2.88 2.85
C CYS A 58 -3.13 1.46 3.05
N LEU A 59 -2.66 0.49 2.26
CA LEU A 59 -3.06 -0.91 2.37
C LEU A 59 -2.71 -1.52 3.73
N THR A 60 -1.51 -1.24 4.25
CA THR A 60 -1.07 -1.70 5.56
C THR A 60 -2.02 -1.23 6.64
N TRP A 61 -2.41 0.04 6.61
CA TRP A 61 -3.30 0.60 7.60
C TRP A 61 -4.68 -0.07 7.58
N GLU A 62 -5.29 -0.20 6.40
CA GLU A 62 -6.59 -0.86 6.27
C GLU A 62 -6.53 -2.32 6.71
N ALA A 63 -5.45 -3.04 6.36
CA ALA A 63 -5.25 -4.43 6.78
C ALA A 63 -5.12 -4.56 8.31
N LEU A 64 -4.27 -3.76 8.96
CA LEU A 64 -4.10 -3.79 10.42
C LEU A 64 -5.40 -3.41 11.14
N HIS A 65 -6.08 -2.37 10.68
CA HIS A 65 -7.36 -1.92 11.26
C HIS A 65 -8.44 -3.00 11.11
N CYS A 66 -8.55 -3.61 9.93
CA CYS A 66 -9.50 -4.69 9.67
C CYS A 66 -9.25 -5.90 10.55
N GLN A 67 -7.99 -6.34 10.68
CA GLN A 67 -7.60 -7.44 11.56
C GLN A 67 -7.93 -7.14 13.03
N TYR A 68 -7.71 -5.90 13.47
CA TYR A 68 -8.06 -5.49 14.83
C TYR A 68 -9.57 -5.57 15.06
N THR A 69 -10.39 -5.07 14.13
CA THR A 69 -11.85 -5.15 14.23
C THR A 69 -12.33 -6.60 14.28
N GLN A 70 -11.78 -7.47 13.43
CA GLN A 70 -12.13 -8.89 13.40
C GLN A 70 -11.77 -9.60 14.70
N LEU A 71 -10.53 -9.43 15.20
CA LEU A 71 -10.10 -10.04 16.46
C LEU A 71 -10.88 -9.49 17.65
N SER A 72 -11.14 -8.19 17.70
CA SER A 72 -11.94 -7.57 18.76
C SER A 72 -13.37 -8.12 18.77
N GLN A 73 -13.97 -8.34 17.60
CA GLN A 73 -15.29 -8.95 17.48
C GLN A 73 -15.28 -10.42 17.90
N GLN A 74 -14.26 -11.18 17.47
CA GLN A 74 -14.10 -12.58 17.85
C GLN A 74 -13.99 -12.74 19.37
N ILE A 75 -13.16 -11.93 20.04
CA ILE A 75 -13.01 -11.95 21.50
C ILE A 75 -14.33 -11.60 22.20
N SER A 76 -15.07 -10.62 21.68
CA SER A 76 -16.36 -10.20 22.24
C SER A 76 -17.43 -11.30 22.12
N CYS A 77 -17.49 -11.97 20.98
CA CYS A 77 -18.50 -13.00 20.72
C CYS A 77 -18.15 -14.40 21.28
N GLN A 78 -16.86 -14.70 21.45
CA GLN A 78 -16.35 -16.02 21.84
C GLN A 78 -15.17 -15.90 22.83
N PRO A 79 -15.40 -15.39 24.05
CA PRO A 79 -14.32 -15.14 25.02
C PRO A 79 -13.62 -16.42 25.49
N GLU A 80 -14.32 -17.56 25.48
CA GLU A 80 -13.84 -18.86 25.97
C GLU A 80 -13.26 -19.76 24.87
N ASN A 81 -13.00 -19.25 23.65
CA ASN A 81 -12.44 -20.06 22.56
C ASN A 81 -10.91 -19.99 22.58
N PRO A 82 -10.20 -21.06 23.02
CA PRO A 82 -8.75 -21.10 23.01
C PRO A 82 -8.24 -21.43 21.60
N THR A 83 -8.50 -20.56 20.62
CA THR A 83 -7.89 -20.73 19.30
C THR A 83 -6.40 -20.41 19.39
N CYS A 84 -5.55 -21.41 19.14
CA CYS A 84 -4.11 -21.22 19.03
C CYS A 84 -3.80 -20.29 17.85
N CYS A 85 -2.96 -19.29 18.12
CA CYS A 85 -2.62 -18.23 17.18
C CYS A 85 -1.11 -18.11 16.93
N ASN A 86 -0.33 -19.16 17.25
CA ASN A 86 1.13 -19.17 17.19
C ASN A 86 1.67 -18.66 15.84
N HIS A 87 1.15 -19.21 14.73
CA HIS A 87 1.58 -18.81 13.39
C HIS A 87 1.30 -17.32 13.11
N SER A 88 0.09 -16.87 13.39
CA SER A 88 -0.33 -15.47 13.19
C SER A 88 0.47 -14.50 14.07
N ALA A 89 0.74 -14.89 15.32
CA ALA A 89 1.56 -14.14 16.25
C ALA A 89 2.99 -13.98 15.73
N GLN A 90 3.60 -15.07 15.26
CA GLN A 90 4.94 -15.05 14.68
C GLN A 90 5.00 -14.13 13.46
N GLN A 91 4.01 -14.21 12.56
CA GLN A 91 3.95 -13.34 11.38
C GLN A 91 3.83 -11.85 11.73
N LEU A 92 2.98 -11.50 12.71
CA LEU A 92 2.84 -10.13 13.20
C LEU A 92 4.13 -9.63 13.85
N GLN A 93 4.79 -10.45 14.67
CA GLN A 93 6.05 -10.10 15.31
C GLN A 93 7.13 -9.85 14.25
N GLN A 94 7.25 -10.70 13.23
CA GLN A 94 8.17 -10.48 12.11
C GLN A 94 7.87 -9.17 11.39
N PHE A 95 6.60 -8.88 11.11
CA PHE A 95 6.19 -7.61 10.50
C PHE A 95 6.56 -6.41 11.38
N GLN A 96 6.33 -6.49 12.71
CA GLN A 96 6.72 -5.45 13.66
C GLN A 96 8.24 -5.21 13.64
N VAL A 97 9.05 -6.28 13.65
CA VAL A 97 10.52 -6.19 13.58
C VAL A 97 10.97 -5.50 12.29
N LEU A 98 10.34 -5.78 11.15
CA LEU A 98 10.67 -5.11 9.89
C LEU A 98 10.38 -3.60 9.94
N LEU A 99 9.25 -3.20 10.54
CA LEU A 99 8.93 -1.78 10.73
C LEU A 99 9.94 -1.08 11.64
N GLN A 100 10.28 -1.69 12.77
CA GLN A 100 11.25 -1.14 13.74
C GLN A 100 12.63 -1.01 13.09
N ARG A 101 13.10 -2.07 12.42
CA ARG A 101 14.36 -2.07 11.69
C ARG A 101 14.42 -0.96 10.64
N PHE A 102 13.33 -0.73 9.91
CA PHE A 102 13.28 0.38 8.95
C PHE A 102 13.40 1.73 9.66
N ILE A 103 12.63 1.96 10.73
CA ILE A 103 12.67 3.22 11.51
C ILE A 103 14.07 3.49 12.07
N GLU A 104 14.75 2.46 12.56
CA GLU A 104 16.07 2.57 13.18
C GLU A 104 17.18 2.81 12.15
N ASN A 105 17.09 2.20 10.97
CA ASN A 105 18.12 2.31 9.93
C ASN A 105 17.95 3.51 9.02
N GLU A 106 16.72 3.96 8.75
CA GLU A 106 16.43 5.06 7.83
C GLU A 106 17.27 6.33 8.06
N PRO A 107 17.54 6.80 9.30
CA PRO A 107 18.36 8.01 9.52
C PRO A 107 19.80 7.91 9.02
N PHE A 108 20.30 6.70 8.77
CA PHE A 108 21.66 6.44 8.28
C PHE A 108 21.70 6.17 6.77
N GLU A 109 20.55 6.11 6.11
CA GLU A 109 20.41 5.88 4.69
C GLU A 109 20.33 7.19 3.89
N GLN A 110 20.80 7.18 2.65
CA GLN A 110 20.76 8.34 1.76
C GLN A 110 19.55 8.29 0.81
N GLY A 111 19.01 9.45 0.47
CA GLY A 111 17.92 9.60 -0.51
C GLY A 111 16.55 9.87 0.10
N LEU A 112 15.51 9.84 -0.74
CA LEU A 112 14.14 10.01 -0.30
C LEU A 112 13.66 8.77 0.44
N ARG A 113 12.75 8.92 1.43
CA ARG A 113 12.21 7.79 2.20
C ARG A 113 11.60 6.70 1.32
N SER A 114 10.96 7.05 0.21
CA SER A 114 10.39 6.10 -0.76
C SER A 114 11.48 5.28 -1.47
N GLU A 115 12.62 5.88 -1.80
CA GLU A 115 13.78 5.18 -2.38
C GLU A 115 14.45 4.27 -1.36
N ILE A 116 14.62 4.75 -0.12
CA ILE A 116 15.13 3.96 1.00
C ILE A 116 14.22 2.75 1.22
N TYR A 117 12.89 2.95 1.21
CA TYR A 117 11.91 1.87 1.25
C TYR A 117 12.07 0.87 0.10
N ALA A 118 12.21 1.33 -1.14
CA ALA A 118 12.39 0.44 -2.29
C ALA A 118 13.65 -0.44 -2.14
N ARG A 119 14.78 0.14 -1.75
CA ARG A 119 16.01 -0.62 -1.48
C ARG A 119 15.85 -1.58 -0.31
N ALA A 120 15.25 -1.12 0.79
CA ALA A 120 14.99 -1.97 1.95
C ALA A 120 14.09 -3.16 1.60
N ARG A 121 13.09 -2.98 0.73
CA ARG A 121 12.19 -4.03 0.28
C ARG A 121 12.88 -5.09 -0.59
N ASN A 122 13.95 -4.74 -1.31
CA ASN A 122 14.76 -5.73 -2.03
C ASN A 122 15.45 -6.72 -1.06
N VAL A 123 15.83 -6.26 0.13
CA VAL A 123 16.42 -7.10 1.18
C VAL A 123 15.34 -7.75 2.05
N PHE A 124 14.23 -7.05 2.29
CA PHE A 124 13.10 -7.49 3.11
C PHE A 124 11.78 -7.40 2.31
N PRO A 125 11.45 -8.39 1.48
CA PRO A 125 10.30 -8.33 0.56
C PRO A 125 8.95 -8.05 1.25
N LYS A 126 8.83 -8.46 2.52
CA LYS A 126 7.63 -8.30 3.35
C LYS A 126 7.55 -6.97 4.10
N LEU A 127 8.50 -6.04 3.92
CA LEU A 127 8.46 -4.73 4.56
C LEU A 127 7.18 -3.97 4.16
N LEU A 128 6.46 -3.43 5.14
CA LEU A 128 5.12 -2.85 4.99
C LEU A 128 4.08 -3.79 4.37
N GLN A 129 4.31 -5.09 4.28
CA GLN A 129 3.26 -6.04 3.89
C GLN A 129 2.61 -6.62 5.14
N ALA A 130 1.45 -6.07 5.52
CA ALA A 130 0.69 -6.58 6.65
C ALA A 130 0.38 -8.08 6.47
N PRO A 131 0.67 -8.94 7.46
CA PRO A 131 0.39 -10.36 7.36
C PRO A 131 -1.11 -10.61 7.34
N ASN A 132 -1.55 -11.69 6.69
CA ASN A 132 -2.95 -12.09 6.72
C ASN A 132 -3.18 -13.02 7.91
N ILE A 133 -3.66 -12.47 9.02
CA ILE A 133 -4.06 -13.25 10.19
C ILE A 133 -5.38 -13.93 9.87
N GLN A 134 -5.33 -15.18 9.42
CA GLN A 134 -6.51 -16.03 9.45
C GLN A 134 -6.64 -16.60 10.87
N GLY A 135 -7.80 -16.42 11.49
CA GLY A 135 -8.19 -17.28 12.61
C GLY A 135 -8.23 -18.71 12.06
N SER A 136 -7.46 -19.62 12.64
CA SER A 136 -7.36 -20.99 12.15
C SER A 136 -8.72 -21.68 12.25
N GLY A 137 -9.53 -21.59 11.19
CA GLY A 137 -10.58 -22.55 10.93
C GLY A 137 -9.89 -23.87 10.64
N GLN A 138 -9.99 -24.83 11.56
CA GLN A 138 -9.47 -26.20 11.46
C GLN A 138 -9.28 -26.67 10.01
N LYS A 139 -8.04 -26.74 9.53
CA LYS A 139 -7.66 -27.62 8.43
C LYS A 139 -6.26 -28.15 8.67
N GLY A 140 -6.21 -29.46 8.88
CA GLY A 140 -5.03 -30.30 8.67
C GLY A 140 -4.18 -30.52 9.92
N LYS A 141 -4.30 -31.73 10.49
CA LYS A 141 -3.15 -32.38 11.11
C LYS A 141 -2.02 -32.47 10.07
N GLU A 142 -0.79 -32.56 10.58
CA GLU A 142 0.46 -32.90 9.88
C GLU A 142 1.27 -31.71 9.35
N GLN A 143 2.19 -31.20 10.18
CA GLN A 143 3.61 -31.57 10.06
C GLN A 143 4.42 -30.93 11.20
N GLY A 144 4.90 -31.79 12.11
CA GLY A 144 6.07 -31.54 12.97
C GLY A 144 6.09 -30.21 13.72
N GLU A 145 5.10 -29.94 14.57
CA GLU A 145 5.30 -28.93 15.59
C GLU A 145 6.12 -29.57 16.72
N GLU A 146 7.40 -29.23 16.78
CA GLU A 146 8.11 -29.20 18.05
C GLU A 146 7.18 -28.50 19.04
N GLU A 147 6.84 -29.23 20.10
CA GLU A 147 5.90 -28.82 21.14
C GLU A 147 6.45 -27.54 21.80
N SER A 148 6.09 -26.39 21.24
CA SER A 148 6.34 -25.10 21.87
C SER A 148 5.45 -25.05 23.11
N ASP A 149 6.05 -25.11 24.29
CA ASP A 149 5.39 -24.95 25.60
C ASP A 149 4.56 -23.65 25.70
N PHE A 150 4.74 -22.71 24.77
CA PHE A 150 4.01 -21.44 24.71
C PHE A 150 2.93 -21.49 23.63
N VAL A 151 1.67 -21.55 24.06
CA VAL A 151 0.49 -21.38 23.21
C VAL A 151 0.06 -19.91 23.26
N VAL A 152 0.17 -19.21 22.14
CA VAL A 152 -0.36 -17.86 21.98
C VAL A 152 -1.86 -17.94 21.73
N LEU A 153 -2.65 -17.36 22.64
CA LEU A 153 -4.09 -17.28 22.53
C LEU A 153 -4.52 -16.01 21.77
N VAL A 154 -5.79 -15.97 21.35
CA VAL A 154 -6.40 -14.80 20.68
C VAL A 154 -6.26 -13.52 21.51
N SER A 155 -6.37 -13.62 22.84
CA SER A 155 -6.21 -12.51 23.79
C SER A 155 -4.78 -11.96 23.87
N ASP A 156 -3.78 -12.74 23.50
CA ASP A 156 -2.39 -12.30 23.39
C ASP A 156 -2.07 -11.81 21.99
N LEU A 157 -2.65 -12.45 20.96
CA LEU A 157 -2.54 -12.01 19.57
C LEU A 157 -3.04 -10.57 19.39
N ILE A 158 -4.19 -10.20 20.00
CA ILE A 158 -4.69 -8.82 19.92
C ILE A 158 -3.70 -7.83 20.52
N LYS A 159 -3.03 -8.15 21.64
CA LYS A 159 -2.01 -7.28 22.25
C LYS A 159 -0.78 -7.10 21.34
N ILE A 160 -0.38 -8.15 20.62
CA ILE A 160 0.70 -8.07 19.63
C ILE A 160 0.27 -7.14 18.49
N LEU A 161 -0.97 -7.24 18.02
CA LEU A 161 -1.52 -6.36 16.99
C LEU A 161 -1.60 -4.90 17.46
N GLU A 162 -2.06 -4.66 18.69
CA GLU A 162 -2.09 -3.33 19.33
C GLU A 162 -0.68 -2.70 19.36
N SER A 163 0.32 -3.46 19.80
CA SER A 163 1.74 -3.06 19.76
C SER A 163 2.18 -2.74 18.33
N THR A 164 1.85 -3.60 17.37
CA THR A 164 2.18 -3.43 15.96
C THR A 164 1.60 -2.14 15.39
N MET A 165 0.34 -1.82 15.69
CA MET A 165 -0.32 -0.57 15.27
C MET A 165 0.35 0.67 15.89
N LEU A 166 0.83 0.59 17.13
CA LEU A 166 1.60 1.67 17.75
C LEU A 166 2.96 1.88 17.07
N VAL A 167 3.65 0.79 16.70
CA VAL A 167 4.89 0.87 15.91
C VAL A 167 4.62 1.47 14.53
N PHE A 168 3.55 1.05 13.86
CA PHE A 168 3.14 1.64 12.57
C PHE A 168 2.81 3.14 12.69
N ARG A 169 2.18 3.57 13.78
CA ARG A 169 1.98 5.01 14.06
C ARG A 169 3.32 5.74 14.21
N ILE A 170 4.32 5.13 14.85
CA ILE A 170 5.68 5.71 14.96
C ILE A 170 6.32 5.78 13.58
N PHE A 171 6.21 4.73 12.76
CA PHE A 171 6.65 4.69 11.37
C PHE A 171 6.12 5.90 10.59
N LEU A 172 4.80 6.12 10.61
CA LEU A 172 4.15 7.26 9.95
C LEU A 172 4.60 8.61 10.50
N LYS A 173 4.87 8.70 11.81
CA LYS A 173 5.34 9.93 12.46
C LYS A 173 6.74 10.32 12.00
N MET A 174 7.59 9.34 11.66
CA MET A 174 8.94 9.58 11.18
C MET A 174 8.98 9.96 9.69
N ASP A 175 7.89 9.72 8.95
CA ASP A 175 7.73 10.16 7.56
C ASP A 175 7.53 11.68 7.48
N LYS A 176 8.64 12.39 7.67
CA LYS A 176 8.73 13.83 7.54
C LYS A 176 9.05 14.15 6.08
N THR A 177 8.05 14.10 5.21
CA THR A 177 8.17 14.84 3.95
C THR A 177 8.35 16.32 4.31
N LYS A 178 9.34 17.00 3.70
CA LYS A 178 9.52 18.44 3.88
C LYS A 178 8.16 19.08 3.59
N SER A 179 7.51 19.63 4.61
CA SER A 179 6.34 20.46 4.36
C SER A 179 6.83 21.56 3.44
N SER A 180 6.26 21.64 2.24
CA SER A 180 6.29 22.92 1.53
C SER A 180 5.87 23.97 2.56
N GLY A 181 6.77 24.93 2.79
CA GLY A 181 6.83 25.71 4.02
C GLY A 181 5.48 26.30 4.38
N VAL A 182 5.21 26.37 5.70
CA VAL A 182 4.26 27.30 6.33
C VAL A 182 3.20 27.77 5.35
N LEU A 183 2.15 26.96 5.12
CA LEU A 183 0.95 27.48 4.48
C LEU A 183 0.56 28.71 5.30
N ASN A 184 0.71 29.89 4.69
CA ASN A 184 0.55 31.20 5.31
C ASN A 184 -0.71 31.19 6.18
N LEU A 185 -0.52 31.15 7.50
CA LEU A 185 -1.60 30.99 8.46
C LEU A 185 -2.57 32.18 8.48
N PHE A 186 -2.24 33.30 7.82
CA PHE A 186 -3.12 34.46 7.68
C PHE A 186 -2.75 35.21 6.40
N GLY A 187 -3.51 35.04 5.31
CA GLY A 187 -3.27 35.82 4.09
C GLY A 187 -4.19 35.42 2.94
N ASN A 188 -5.23 36.22 2.73
CA ASN A 188 -6.15 36.27 1.60
C ASN A 188 -6.72 34.96 1.07
N HIS A 189 -8.06 34.89 1.08
CA HIS A 189 -8.85 34.07 0.17
C HIS A 189 -8.43 34.38 -1.28
N SER A 190 -7.43 33.66 -1.79
CA SER A 190 -7.14 33.66 -3.21
C SER A 190 -8.29 32.91 -3.87
N GLN A 191 -9.01 33.59 -4.75
CA GLN A 191 -10.18 33.10 -5.46
C GLN A 191 -9.88 31.87 -6.36
N ASN A 192 -8.64 31.33 -6.36
CA ASN A 192 -8.17 30.22 -7.19
C ASN A 192 -7.35 29.19 -6.38
N ALA A 193 -7.81 28.76 -5.20
CA ALA A 193 -7.17 27.67 -4.47
C ALA A 193 -7.35 26.34 -5.20
N THR A 194 -6.25 25.64 -5.54
CA THR A 194 -6.30 24.33 -6.18
C THR A 194 -7.04 23.30 -5.30
N PRO A 195 -7.71 22.28 -5.88
CA PRO A 195 -8.41 21.26 -5.10
C PRO A 195 -7.52 20.58 -4.03
N LEU A 196 -6.26 20.28 -4.38
CA LEU A 196 -5.25 19.77 -3.44
C LEU A 196 -5.09 20.68 -2.21
N HIS A 197 -4.94 21.99 -2.42
CA HIS A 197 -4.72 22.96 -1.35
C HIS A 197 -5.94 23.04 -0.40
N GLN A 198 -7.15 23.00 -0.96
CA GLN A 198 -8.39 23.02 -0.16
C GLN A 198 -8.48 21.78 0.73
N ILE A 199 -8.20 20.60 0.18
CA ILE A 199 -8.21 19.33 0.92
C ILE A 199 -7.12 19.32 1.99
N GLN A 200 -5.91 19.79 1.69
CA GLN A 200 -4.82 19.94 2.67
C GLN A 200 -5.24 20.84 3.84
N CYS A 201 -5.81 22.02 3.56
CA CYS A 201 -6.30 22.93 4.60
C CYS A 201 -7.40 22.29 5.46
N SER A 202 -8.32 21.54 4.85
CA SER A 202 -9.37 20.81 5.56
C SER A 202 -8.78 19.73 6.48
N LEU A 203 -7.81 18.97 5.98
CA LEU A 203 -7.11 17.93 6.74
C LEU A 203 -6.36 18.53 7.93
N GLU A 204 -5.65 19.65 7.74
CA GLU A 204 -4.94 20.36 8.81
C GLU A 204 -5.89 20.84 9.91
N LYS A 205 -7.04 21.41 9.53
CA LYS A 205 -8.09 21.79 10.48
C LYS A 205 -8.59 20.60 11.29
N LYS A 206 -8.82 19.44 10.65
CA LYS A 206 -9.19 18.21 11.36
C LYS A 206 -8.06 17.70 12.26
N GLU A 207 -6.80 17.74 11.81
CA GLU A 207 -5.65 17.34 12.62
C GLU A 207 -5.53 18.21 13.88
N MET A 208 -5.73 19.53 13.77
CA MET A 208 -5.71 20.46 14.90
C MET A 208 -6.78 20.13 15.94
N ARG A 209 -8.04 19.93 15.49
CA ARG A 209 -9.15 19.53 16.37
C ARG A 209 -8.90 18.19 17.06
N LEU A 210 -8.36 17.22 16.32
CA LEU A 210 -8.04 15.90 16.87
C LEU A 210 -6.89 15.95 17.88
N LYS A 211 -5.87 16.78 17.63
CA LYS A 211 -4.77 17.05 18.58
C LYS A 211 -5.30 17.71 19.86
N GLU A 212 -6.27 18.61 19.76
CA GLU A 212 -6.91 19.24 20.91
C GLU A 212 -7.68 18.21 21.75
N LEU A 213 -8.51 17.39 21.11
CA LEU A 213 -9.24 16.30 21.77
C LEU A 213 -8.29 15.29 22.44
N HIS A 214 -7.17 14.99 21.77
CA HIS A 214 -6.10 14.17 22.31
C HIS A 214 -5.30 14.82 23.45
N LYS A 215 -5.30 16.15 23.58
CA LYS A 215 -4.73 16.83 24.76
C LYS A 215 -5.68 16.73 25.95
N ARG A 216 -6.98 16.93 25.74
CA ARG A 216 -8.01 16.86 26.78
C ARG A 216 -8.14 15.48 27.43
N SER A 217 -7.91 14.42 26.65
CA SER A 217 -7.97 13.03 27.13
C SER A 217 -6.70 12.55 27.87
N LYS A 218 -5.64 13.37 28.00
CA LYS A 218 -4.37 12.92 28.59
C LYS A 218 -4.38 12.88 30.12
N GLY A 219 -4.64 11.70 30.65
CA GLY A 219 -3.99 11.19 31.86
C GLY A 219 -2.78 10.30 31.50
N GLY A 220 -1.55 10.79 31.65
CA GLY A 220 -0.35 9.95 31.85
C GLY A 220 0.40 9.36 30.63
N LYS A 221 -0.18 8.52 29.77
CA LYS A 221 0.64 7.62 28.91
C LYS A 221 0.45 7.83 27.40
N LYS A 222 1.34 8.61 26.78
CA LYS A 222 1.32 8.93 25.31
C LYS A 222 1.70 7.76 24.39
N LYS A 223 2.29 6.68 24.93
CA LYS A 223 2.93 5.59 24.16
C LYS A 223 2.26 4.21 24.36
N SER A 224 1.26 4.09 25.23
CA SER A 224 0.57 2.83 25.46
C SER A 224 -0.72 2.76 24.66
N TRP A 225 -1.24 1.54 24.50
CA TRP A 225 -2.57 1.34 23.95
C TRP A 225 -3.64 2.03 24.82
N PRO A 226 -4.63 2.74 24.23
CA PRO A 226 -5.70 3.38 24.98
C PRO A 226 -6.58 2.34 25.69
N GLN A 227 -7.03 2.66 26.91
CA GLN A 227 -7.84 1.75 27.72
C GLN A 227 -9.35 1.95 27.53
N THR A 228 -9.75 3.02 26.86
CA THR A 228 -11.15 3.35 26.57
C THR A 228 -11.42 3.24 25.08
N TRP A 229 -12.65 2.85 24.72
CA TRP A 229 -13.09 2.79 23.33
C TRP A 229 -12.89 4.13 22.61
N ASP A 230 -13.29 5.25 23.23
CA ASP A 230 -13.07 6.59 22.69
C ASP A 230 -11.58 6.90 22.45
N GLY A 231 -10.71 6.42 23.35
CA GLY A 231 -9.26 6.54 23.21
C GLY A 231 -8.72 5.74 22.02
N ILE A 232 -9.25 4.54 21.77
CA ILE A 232 -8.89 3.69 20.62
C ILE A 232 -9.36 4.35 19.32
N GLN A 233 -10.61 4.83 19.27
CA GLN A 233 -11.13 5.55 18.10
C GLN A 233 -10.31 6.80 17.79
N LEU A 234 -9.88 7.54 18.83
CA LEU A 234 -8.99 8.68 18.69
C LEU A 234 -7.61 8.28 18.15
N LEU A 235 -7.03 7.18 18.61
CA LEU A 235 -5.78 6.64 18.07
C LEU A 235 -5.92 6.33 16.57
N PHE A 236 -7.01 5.65 16.18
CA PHE A 236 -7.27 5.30 14.78
C PHE A 236 -7.47 6.54 13.91
N GLY A 237 -8.25 7.51 14.37
CA GLY A 237 -8.39 8.79 13.67
C GLY A 237 -7.06 9.53 13.50
N ILE A 238 -6.16 9.47 14.50
CA ILE A 238 -4.82 10.07 14.37
C ILE A 238 -4.02 9.36 13.27
N ILE A 239 -4.13 8.04 13.17
CA ILE A 239 -3.45 7.27 12.13
C ILE A 239 -4.05 7.58 10.74
N ASP A 240 -5.38 7.62 10.60
CA ASP A 240 -6.05 8.01 9.35
C ASP A 240 -5.59 9.37 8.84
N ILE A 241 -5.50 10.37 9.74
CA ILE A 241 -4.99 11.70 9.38
C ILE A 241 -3.53 11.63 8.91
N LYS A 242 -2.68 10.80 9.51
CA LYS A 242 -1.29 10.64 9.08
C LYS A 242 -1.17 9.95 7.72
N VAL A 243 -1.99 8.93 7.45
CA VAL A 243 -2.04 8.26 6.14
C VAL A 243 -2.50 9.26 5.06
N MET A 244 -3.63 9.95 5.26
CA MET A 244 -4.11 10.96 4.31
C MET A 244 -3.10 12.09 4.12
N SER A 245 -2.46 12.55 5.19
CA SER A 245 -1.42 13.59 5.11
C SER A 245 -0.28 13.13 4.20
N ARG A 246 0.14 11.86 4.31
CA ARG A 246 1.20 11.32 3.46
C ARG A 246 0.80 11.26 1.98
N VAL A 247 -0.44 10.88 1.67
CA VAL A 247 -0.98 10.89 0.30
C VAL A 247 -0.95 12.30 -0.27
N LEU A 248 -1.48 13.29 0.45
CA LEU A 248 -1.51 14.69 -0.01
C LEU A 248 -0.12 15.35 -0.11
N LYS A 249 0.93 14.66 0.31
CA LYS A 249 2.34 15.11 0.26
C LYS A 249 3.15 14.39 -0.82
N MET A 250 2.54 13.51 -1.62
CA MET A 250 3.18 12.95 -2.80
C MET A 250 3.49 14.06 -3.81
N ALA A 251 4.57 13.89 -4.57
CA ALA A 251 4.94 14.84 -5.61
C ALA A 251 3.87 14.93 -6.71
N ARG A 252 3.18 13.83 -7.00
CA ARG A 252 2.06 13.75 -7.94
C ARG A 252 0.90 13.05 -7.26
N VAL A 253 -0.24 13.74 -7.16
CA VAL A 253 -1.49 13.21 -6.61
C VAL A 253 -2.55 13.21 -7.70
N THR A 254 -3.21 12.09 -7.94
CA THR A 254 -4.28 11.98 -8.93
C THR A 254 -5.62 12.50 -8.39
N LYS A 255 -6.60 12.72 -9.28
CA LYS A 255 -7.95 13.16 -8.86
C LYS A 255 -8.64 12.11 -7.99
N GLU A 256 -8.45 10.83 -8.32
CA GLU A 256 -9.00 9.69 -7.59
C GLU A 256 -8.40 9.62 -6.18
N GLN A 257 -7.10 9.87 -6.03
CA GLN A 257 -6.42 9.92 -4.73
C GLN A 257 -6.88 11.12 -3.89
N LEU A 258 -7.15 12.28 -4.51
CA LEU A 258 -7.76 13.42 -3.83
C LEU A 258 -9.17 13.10 -3.32
N PHE A 259 -10.01 12.50 -4.18
CA PHE A 259 -11.35 12.07 -3.81
C PHE A 259 -11.31 11.04 -2.66
N TRP A 260 -10.36 10.09 -2.73
CA TRP A 260 -10.13 9.14 -1.64
C TRP A 260 -9.80 9.83 -0.31
N CYS A 261 -8.96 10.86 -0.32
CA CYS A 261 -8.68 11.66 0.88
C CYS A 261 -9.93 12.38 1.39
N GLU A 262 -10.77 12.94 0.52
CA GLU A 262 -12.02 13.58 0.93
C GLU A 262 -12.99 12.58 1.59
N GLU A 263 -13.23 11.44 0.95
CA GLU A 263 -14.12 10.40 1.47
C GLU A 263 -13.61 9.85 2.80
N LYS A 264 -12.31 9.55 2.90
CA LYS A 264 -11.70 9.08 4.15
C LYS A 264 -11.76 10.16 5.24
N MET A 265 -11.67 11.44 4.88
CA MET A 265 -11.80 12.54 5.82
C MET A 265 -13.24 12.72 6.31
N LYS A 266 -14.25 12.49 5.47
CA LYS A 266 -15.68 12.53 5.86
C LYS A 266 -16.02 11.49 6.93
N LYS A 267 -15.31 10.36 6.96
CA LYS A 267 -15.44 9.32 8.02
C LYS A 267 -14.96 9.76 9.40
N LEU A 268 -14.37 10.94 9.54
CA LEU A 268 -13.93 11.52 10.81
C LEU A 268 -14.83 12.71 11.19
N ASP A 269 -15.93 12.48 11.88
CA ASP A 269 -16.82 13.54 12.37
C ASP A 269 -16.36 14.05 13.75
N LEU A 270 -16.27 15.38 13.86
CA LEU A 270 -15.77 16.13 15.02
C LEU A 270 -16.72 17.28 15.41
N SER A 271 -17.96 17.27 14.92
CA SER A 271 -18.96 18.32 15.10
C SER A 271 -19.33 18.57 16.58
N ASP A 272 -19.45 17.52 17.38
CA ASP A 272 -19.94 17.59 18.78
C ASP A 272 -18.84 17.69 19.85
N GLY A 273 -17.62 18.07 19.47
CA GLY A 273 -16.46 18.03 20.39
C GLY A 273 -16.06 16.62 20.83
N LYS A 274 -16.65 15.59 20.21
CA LYS A 274 -16.29 14.17 20.29
C LYS A 274 -15.93 13.66 18.90
N LEU A 275 -15.13 12.60 18.84
CA LEU A 275 -14.83 11.92 17.58
C LEU A 275 -15.89 10.83 17.34
N LYS A 276 -16.59 10.92 16.21
CA LYS A 276 -17.36 9.81 15.63
C LYS A 276 -16.61 9.35 14.38
N ARG A 277 -16.17 8.10 14.39
CA ARG A 277 -15.37 7.50 13.31
C ARG A 277 -16.14 6.36 12.66
N ASP A 278 -16.27 6.39 11.34
CA ASP A 278 -16.75 5.27 10.55
C ASP A 278 -15.57 4.31 10.24
N PRO A 279 -15.63 3.04 10.68
CA PRO A 279 -14.54 2.08 10.51
C PRO A 279 -14.49 1.42 9.13
N SER A 280 -15.46 1.66 8.24
CA SER A 280 -15.51 0.97 6.96
C SER A 280 -14.28 1.30 6.09
N PRO A 281 -13.63 0.29 5.47
CA PRO A 281 -12.43 0.52 4.68
C PRO A 281 -12.75 1.29 3.40
N ILE A 282 -11.77 2.04 2.90
CA ILE A 282 -11.81 2.65 1.56
C ILE A 282 -10.53 2.23 0.84
N LEU A 283 -10.68 1.49 -0.27
CA LEU A 283 -9.54 1.06 -1.06
C LEU A 283 -8.83 2.26 -1.68
N PHE A 284 -7.51 2.31 -1.52
CA PHE A 284 -6.69 3.36 -2.09
C PHE A 284 -6.59 3.17 -3.62
N PRO A 285 -6.81 4.23 -4.43
CA PRO A 285 -6.63 4.15 -5.87
C PRO A 285 -5.13 4.24 -6.21
N CYS A 286 -4.58 3.10 -6.67
CA CYS A 286 -3.20 2.96 -7.12
C CYS A 286 -3.02 3.46 -8.56
#